data_AF-F4SDJ1-F1
#
_entry.id   AF-F4SDJ1-F1
#
_cell.length_a   1.000
_cell.length_b   1.000
_cell.length_c   1.000
_cell.angle_alpha   90.00
_cell.angle_beta   90.00
_cell.angle_gamma   90.00
#
_symmetry.space_group_name_H-M   'P 1'
#
loop_
_entity.id
_entity.type
_entity.pdbx_description
1 polymer ?
#
loop_
_entity_poly.entity_id
_entity_poly.type
_entity_poly.pdbx_seq_one_letter_code
_entity_poly.pdbx_strand_id
1 'polypeptide(L)'
;MAKNPSAQSALARKQVEKRLAKKDLRAHFRRAIVQDQHGAPSTAKVIRIHPNRRDLKEREIYFGHVILVDALTGEFIASIYTLHPDDEKNKNLKDKFDWAVQLLYHHGLARRKCSTNKAAKALGAAMSGEMYPVGSRGASDAGKSGGAYVLNIRTRSHPQLIKQDIDRMKIMPDVDKFISDLFSYLVLSQFKANLQLAQQYGVSWASAKFFNSVSQSSCGSNLVITRDEFANASHPDLDESGCAIGLFCLMERDSGKVIYPQETKNPAPYHIEGAYFHLDNYNTKIRLSHHPKIIVWNTKTYHHSSHSQTLDSSGKRVSPQQANLTNFGSSIQVSKTIVDRIRGMRKEKDNMSDEVWEDFKQRRVNNYSDEIEKRLKLLKKQQKLDPLIEEQMMASLSSLGRL
;
A
#
# COMPACT_ATOMS: atom_id res chain seq x y z
N MET A 1 24.56 38.49 -55.03
CA MET A 1 23.09 38.38 -54.89
C MET A 1 22.76 38.11 -53.42
N ALA A 2 22.27 39.12 -52.70
CA ALA A 2 21.84 38.94 -51.30
C ALA A 2 20.58 38.06 -51.27
N LYS A 3 20.62 36.94 -50.55
CA LYS A 3 19.45 36.06 -50.40
C LYS A 3 18.34 36.83 -49.67
N ASN A 4 17.14 36.81 -50.23
CA ASN A 4 15.98 37.52 -49.71
C ASN A 4 15.72 37.15 -48.23
N PRO A 5 15.75 38.10 -47.28
CA PRO A 5 15.63 37.84 -45.84
C PRO A 5 14.38 37.03 -45.45
N SER A 6 13.28 37.17 -46.21
CA SER A 6 12.05 36.42 -45.98
C SER A 6 12.20 34.92 -46.24
N ALA A 7 13.01 34.53 -47.24
CA ALA A 7 13.27 33.14 -47.59
C ALA A 7 14.15 32.44 -46.55
N GLN A 8 15.10 33.16 -45.94
CA GLN A 8 15.93 32.64 -44.84
C GLN A 8 15.11 32.42 -43.56
N SER A 9 14.21 33.35 -43.23
CA SER A 9 13.29 33.22 -42.09
C SER A 9 12.32 32.03 -42.25
N ALA A 10 11.76 31.84 -43.45
CA ALA A 10 10.90 30.69 -43.75
C ALA A 10 11.62 29.34 -43.65
N LEU A 11 12.89 29.28 -44.10
CA LEU A 11 13.71 28.07 -43.98
C LEU A 11 14.05 27.74 -42.52
N ALA A 12 14.37 28.76 -41.71
CA ALA A 12 14.64 28.59 -40.28
C ALA A 12 13.41 28.04 -39.53
N ARG A 13 12.21 28.56 -39.81
CA ARG A 13 10.95 28.05 -39.24
C ARG A 13 10.71 26.58 -39.57
N LYS A 14 10.82 26.20 -40.85
CA LYS A 14 10.69 24.79 -41.28
C LYS A 14 11.70 23.86 -40.62
N GLN A 15 12.94 24.32 -40.38
CA GLN A 15 13.94 23.53 -39.68
C GLN A 15 13.61 23.36 -38.19
N VAL A 16 13.09 24.39 -37.53
CA VAL A 16 12.63 24.31 -36.13
C VAL A 16 11.46 23.34 -36.01
N GLU A 17 10.45 23.45 -36.89
CA GLU A 17 9.30 22.53 -36.94
C GLU A 17 9.74 21.08 -37.14
N LYS A 18 10.66 20.82 -38.10
CA LYS A 18 11.20 19.47 -38.32
C LYS A 18 11.96 18.92 -37.12
N ARG A 19 12.71 19.77 -36.40
CA ARG A 19 13.41 19.40 -35.15
C ARG A 19 12.42 19.08 -34.04
N LEU A 20 11.36 19.88 -33.89
CA LEU A 20 10.28 19.64 -32.92
C LEU A 20 9.55 18.33 -33.22
N ALA A 21 9.10 18.12 -34.47
CA ALA A 21 8.44 16.88 -34.88
C ALA A 21 9.31 15.64 -34.64
N LYS A 22 10.62 15.71 -34.92
CA LYS A 22 11.56 14.60 -34.63
C LYS A 22 11.75 14.38 -33.12
N LYS A 23 11.76 15.46 -32.33
CA LYS A 23 11.83 15.39 -30.86
C LYS A 23 10.56 14.73 -30.30
N ASP A 24 9.40 15.10 -30.80
CA ASP A 24 8.10 14.58 -30.38
C ASP A 24 7.95 13.10 -30.77
N LEU A 25 8.34 12.73 -32.00
CA LEU A 25 8.36 11.33 -32.43
C LEU A 25 9.28 10.47 -31.56
N ARG A 26 10.48 10.97 -31.23
CA ARG A 26 11.41 10.28 -30.31
C ARG A 26 10.83 10.18 -28.91
N ALA A 27 10.17 11.22 -28.42
CA ALA A 27 9.53 11.20 -27.11
C ALA A 27 8.37 10.20 -27.06
N HIS A 28 7.57 10.14 -28.13
CA HIS A 28 6.48 9.18 -28.28
C HIS A 28 7.01 7.74 -28.32
N PHE A 29 8.01 7.46 -29.15
CA PHE A 29 8.64 6.14 -29.22
C PHE A 29 9.25 5.70 -27.87
N ARG A 30 9.96 6.62 -27.19
CA ARG A 30 10.53 6.36 -25.85
C ARG A 30 9.47 6.13 -24.78
N ARG A 31 8.30 6.76 -24.90
CA ARG A 31 7.15 6.54 -24.02
C ARG A 31 6.55 5.16 -24.30
N ALA A 32 6.33 4.82 -25.57
CA ALA A 32 5.77 3.53 -25.97
C ALA A 32 6.61 2.36 -25.46
N ILE A 33 7.95 2.45 -25.55
CA ILE A 33 8.86 1.43 -24.99
C ILE A 33 8.64 1.23 -23.48
N VAL A 34 8.57 2.33 -22.72
CA VAL A 34 8.36 2.25 -21.26
C VAL A 34 6.99 1.64 -20.94
N GLN A 35 5.97 2.05 -21.68
CA GLN A 35 4.62 1.50 -21.51
C GLN A 35 4.56 0.02 -21.83
N ASP A 36 5.21 -0.43 -22.90
CA ASP A 36 5.32 -1.83 -23.27
C ASP A 36 6.11 -2.64 -22.23
N GLN A 37 7.30 -2.15 -21.85
CA GLN A 37 8.18 -2.82 -20.88
C GLN A 37 7.53 -3.04 -19.51
N HIS A 38 6.74 -2.07 -19.04
CA HIS A 38 6.09 -2.13 -17.72
C HIS A 38 4.62 -2.58 -17.78
N GLY A 39 4.06 -2.72 -18.98
CA GLY A 39 2.62 -2.91 -19.17
C GLY A 39 1.80 -1.78 -18.55
N ALA A 40 2.27 -0.54 -18.70
CA ALA A 40 1.58 0.65 -18.19
C ALA A 40 0.60 1.20 -19.25
N PRO A 41 -0.54 1.79 -18.84
CA PRO A 41 -1.52 2.34 -19.76
C PRO A 41 -0.94 3.42 -20.68
N SER A 42 -1.44 3.45 -21.93
CA SER A 42 -1.05 4.45 -22.93
C SER A 42 -1.35 5.89 -22.50
N THR A 43 -2.35 6.05 -21.64
CA THR A 43 -2.78 7.32 -21.02
C THR A 43 -1.79 7.85 -19.98
N ALA A 44 -0.91 7.00 -19.44
CA ALA A 44 0.01 7.39 -18.38
C ALA A 44 1.12 8.32 -18.90
N LYS A 45 1.43 9.36 -18.12
CA LYS A 45 2.54 10.27 -18.40
C LYS A 45 3.86 9.65 -17.93
N VAL A 46 4.68 9.22 -18.87
CA VAL A 46 6.05 8.77 -18.58
C VAL A 46 6.98 9.97 -18.34
N ILE A 47 7.66 9.97 -17.19
CA ILE A 47 8.70 10.92 -16.81
C ILE A 47 10.00 10.15 -16.56
N ARG A 48 11.05 10.53 -17.28
CA ARG A 48 12.40 10.00 -17.08
C ARG A 48 13.14 10.92 -16.11
N ILE A 49 13.68 10.36 -15.02
CA ILE A 49 14.34 11.14 -13.97
C ILE A 49 15.79 10.69 -13.81
N HIS A 50 16.71 11.65 -13.83
CA HIS A 50 18.11 11.37 -13.51
C HIS A 50 18.28 11.23 -11.99
N PRO A 51 18.90 10.14 -11.51
CA PRO A 51 19.14 9.95 -10.08
C PRO A 51 20.15 10.97 -9.54
N ASN A 52 20.08 11.24 -8.23
CA ASN A 52 21.03 12.01 -7.41
C ASN A 52 21.25 13.47 -7.86
N ARG A 53 20.28 14.06 -8.54
CA ARG A 53 20.30 15.48 -8.96
C ARG A 53 19.76 16.41 -7.87
N ARG A 54 20.53 16.55 -6.79
CA ARG A 54 20.23 17.43 -5.65
C ARG A 54 20.29 18.92 -6.00
N ASP A 55 20.91 19.25 -7.13
CA ASP A 55 20.99 20.61 -7.69
C ASP A 55 19.66 21.10 -8.28
N LEU A 56 18.72 20.19 -8.53
CA LEU A 56 17.41 20.53 -9.09
C LEU A 56 16.40 20.84 -7.99
N LYS A 57 15.39 21.66 -8.30
CA LYS A 57 14.22 21.81 -7.45
C LYS A 57 13.46 20.48 -7.39
N GLU A 58 13.09 20.06 -6.19
CA GLU A 58 12.29 18.85 -5.98
C GLU A 58 10.99 18.92 -6.77
N ARG A 59 10.70 17.84 -7.51
CA ARG A 59 9.49 17.72 -8.31
C ARG A 59 8.34 17.25 -7.43
N GLU A 60 7.26 18.01 -7.42
CA GLU A 60 6.02 17.58 -6.76
C GLU A 60 5.05 16.93 -7.76
N ILE A 61 4.56 15.75 -7.41
CA ILE A 61 3.48 15.05 -8.10
C ILE A 61 2.24 15.11 -7.23
N TYR A 62 1.22 15.82 -7.70
CA TYR A 62 -0.04 15.99 -6.97
C TYR A 62 -1.27 15.49 -7.72
N PHE A 63 -1.19 15.26 -9.05
CA PHE A 63 -2.31 14.83 -9.88
C PHE A 63 -1.91 13.91 -11.07
N GLY A 64 -2.92 13.22 -11.62
CA GLY A 64 -2.85 12.45 -12.87
C GLY A 64 -2.34 11.00 -12.71
N HIS A 65 -2.12 10.34 -13.86
CA HIS A 65 -1.41 9.06 -13.95
C HIS A 65 0.01 9.29 -14.46
N VAL A 66 1.00 9.07 -13.61
CA VAL A 66 2.42 9.33 -13.88
C VAL A 66 3.24 8.05 -13.67
N ILE A 67 4.09 7.71 -14.64
CA ILE A 67 5.09 6.65 -14.52
C ILE A 67 6.46 7.30 -14.44
N LEU A 68 7.22 6.97 -13.40
CA LEU A 68 8.59 7.40 -13.18
C LEU A 68 9.53 6.26 -13.52
N VAL A 69 10.50 6.54 -14.39
CA VAL A 69 11.59 5.62 -14.71
C VAL A 69 12.93 6.32 -14.61
N ASP A 70 13.97 5.55 -14.30
CA ASP A 70 15.33 6.05 -14.28
C ASP A 70 15.73 6.49 -15.70
N ALA A 71 16.26 7.70 -15.82
CA ALA A 71 16.62 8.27 -17.11
C ALA A 71 17.84 7.59 -17.76
N LEU A 72 18.70 6.95 -16.94
CA LEU A 72 19.92 6.27 -17.36
C LEU A 72 19.65 4.80 -17.66
N THR A 73 18.99 4.09 -16.75
CA THR A 73 18.78 2.63 -16.87
C THR A 73 17.44 2.26 -17.49
N GLY A 74 16.46 3.16 -17.45
CA GLY A 74 15.07 2.86 -17.82
C GLY A 74 14.32 2.02 -16.78
N GLU A 75 14.92 1.75 -15.62
CA GLU A 75 14.28 0.96 -14.58
C GLU A 75 13.06 1.65 -13.97
N PHE A 76 12.09 0.85 -13.55
CA PHE A 76 10.89 1.34 -12.88
C PHE A 76 11.22 1.93 -11.51
N ILE A 77 10.70 3.14 -11.26
CA ILE A 77 10.79 3.82 -9.96
C ILE A 77 9.42 3.79 -9.29
N ALA A 78 8.40 4.36 -9.94
CA ALA A 78 7.05 4.43 -9.38
C ALA A 78 5.97 4.65 -10.44
N SER A 79 4.74 4.24 -10.12
CA SER A 79 3.50 4.55 -10.83
C SER A 79 2.57 5.23 -9.84
N ILE A 80 2.12 6.44 -10.17
CA ILE A 80 1.25 7.27 -9.33
C ILE A 80 -0.04 7.49 -10.10
N TYR A 81 -1.17 7.09 -9.53
CA TYR A 81 -2.49 7.33 -10.08
C TYR A 81 -3.35 8.09 -9.07
N THR A 82 -3.87 9.24 -9.48
CA THR A 82 -4.73 10.08 -8.66
C THR A 82 -6.19 9.88 -9.03
N LEU A 83 -7.05 9.56 -8.06
CA LEU A 83 -8.49 9.52 -8.26
C LEU A 83 -9.06 10.93 -8.20
N HIS A 84 -9.79 11.32 -9.25
CA HIS A 84 -10.43 12.61 -9.34
C HIS A 84 -11.87 12.55 -8.80
N PRO A 85 -12.29 13.52 -7.98
CA PRO A 85 -13.65 13.54 -7.42
C PRO A 85 -14.74 13.74 -8.50
N ASP A 86 -14.41 14.48 -9.56
CA ASP A 86 -15.38 14.89 -10.60
C ASP A 86 -15.34 14.00 -11.86
N ASP A 87 -14.59 12.91 -11.83
CA ASP A 87 -14.52 11.99 -12.96
C ASP A 87 -15.68 10.99 -12.89
N GLU A 88 -16.84 11.43 -13.40
CA GLU A 88 -18.05 10.59 -13.53
C GLU A 88 -17.77 9.26 -14.24
N LYS A 89 -16.78 9.20 -15.14
CA LYS A 89 -16.39 7.95 -15.83
C LYS A 89 -15.74 6.93 -14.89
N ASN A 90 -15.25 7.38 -13.73
CA ASN A 90 -14.56 6.59 -12.72
C ASN A 90 -15.33 6.44 -11.42
N LYS A 91 -16.64 6.75 -11.39
CA LYS A 91 -17.49 6.60 -10.19
C LYS A 91 -17.39 5.20 -9.56
N ASN A 92 -17.47 4.14 -10.36
CA ASN A 92 -17.32 2.76 -9.86
C ASN A 92 -15.94 2.49 -9.24
N LEU A 93 -14.87 3.05 -9.82
CA LEU A 93 -13.51 2.93 -9.27
C LEU A 93 -13.41 3.66 -7.93
N LYS A 94 -14.01 4.85 -7.85
CA LYS A 94 -14.10 5.66 -6.63
C LYS A 94 -14.84 4.93 -5.52
N ASP A 95 -16.03 4.40 -5.79
CA ASP A 95 -16.84 3.68 -4.80
C ASP A 95 -16.12 2.44 -4.29
N LYS A 96 -15.43 1.69 -5.17
CA LYS A 96 -14.59 0.56 -4.77
C LYS A 96 -13.36 0.98 -3.98
N PHE A 97 -12.72 2.10 -4.33
CA PHE A 97 -11.61 2.64 -3.57
C PHE A 97 -12.04 3.01 -2.16
N ASP A 98 -13.13 3.78 -2.02
CA ASP A 98 -13.68 4.22 -0.73
C ASP A 98 -14.03 3.03 0.15
N TRP A 99 -14.72 2.03 -0.42
CA TRP A 99 -15.03 0.77 0.25
C TRP A 99 -13.78 0.03 0.72
N ALA A 100 -12.79 -0.13 -0.16
CA ALA A 100 -11.55 -0.86 0.14
C ALA A 100 -10.76 -0.19 1.27
N VAL A 101 -10.51 1.12 1.18
CA VAL A 101 -9.70 1.82 2.20
C VAL A 101 -10.43 1.91 3.54
N GLN A 102 -11.76 2.05 3.55
CA GLN A 102 -12.54 2.03 4.79
C GLN A 102 -12.45 0.66 5.49
N LEU A 103 -12.55 -0.43 4.73
CA LEU A 103 -12.39 -1.78 5.27
C LEU A 103 -10.98 -2.01 5.81
N LEU A 104 -9.95 -1.62 5.04
CA LEU A 104 -8.55 -1.71 5.46
C LEU A 104 -8.28 -0.91 6.74
N TYR A 105 -8.83 0.31 6.82
CA TYR A 105 -8.69 1.18 7.98
C TYR A 105 -9.20 0.48 9.25
N HIS A 106 -10.47 0.05 9.25
CA HIS A 106 -11.08 -0.58 10.43
C HIS A 106 -10.48 -1.95 10.76
N HIS A 107 -10.08 -2.72 9.74
CA HIS A 107 -9.42 -4.00 9.96
C HIS A 107 -8.01 -3.82 10.54
N GLY A 108 -7.23 -2.85 10.04
CA GLY A 108 -5.93 -2.51 10.62
C GLY A 108 -6.03 -1.96 12.04
N LEU A 109 -7.02 -1.12 12.32
CA LEU A 109 -7.27 -0.62 13.68
C LEU A 109 -7.69 -1.71 14.66
N ALA A 110 -8.13 -2.88 14.21
CA ALA A 110 -8.38 -4.03 15.08
C ALA A 110 -7.07 -4.72 15.55
N ARG A 111 -5.97 -4.50 14.83
CA ARG A 111 -4.65 -5.07 15.10
C ARG A 111 -3.84 -4.24 16.07
N ARG A 112 -2.83 -4.86 16.68
CA ARG A 112 -1.90 -4.18 17.57
C ARG A 112 -0.99 -3.22 16.78
N LYS A 113 -0.86 -1.99 17.25
CA LYS A 113 0.07 -0.98 16.71
C LYS A 113 1.49 -1.54 16.65
N CYS A 114 2.18 -1.29 15.54
CA CYS A 114 3.59 -1.61 15.38
C CYS A 114 4.44 -0.67 16.25
N SER A 115 5.29 -1.25 17.11
CA SER A 115 6.25 -0.51 17.95
C SER A 115 7.70 -0.77 17.57
N THR A 116 7.94 -1.52 16.48
CA THR A 116 9.27 -2.03 16.09
C THR A 116 9.72 -1.56 14.71
N ASN A 117 8.99 -0.64 14.07
CA ASN A 117 9.41 -0.07 12.78
C ASN A 117 10.75 0.67 12.96
N LYS A 118 11.81 0.17 12.31
CA LYS A 118 13.17 0.73 12.44
C LYS A 118 13.27 2.14 11.83
N ALA A 119 12.63 2.38 10.70
CA ALA A 119 12.67 3.67 10.02
C ALA A 119 11.94 4.76 10.81
N ALA A 120 10.82 4.44 11.46
CA ALA A 120 10.14 5.36 12.37
C ALA A 120 10.97 5.59 13.65
N LYS A 121 11.58 4.54 14.21
CA LYS A 121 12.49 4.68 15.37
C LYS A 121 13.71 5.54 15.09
N ALA A 122 14.23 5.52 13.87
CA ALA A 122 15.36 6.34 13.46
C ALA A 122 15.06 7.86 13.54
N LEU A 123 13.79 8.26 13.59
CA LEU A 123 13.39 9.65 13.83
C LEU A 123 13.51 10.08 15.30
N GLY A 124 13.74 9.15 16.24
CA GLY A 124 13.90 9.45 17.66
C GLY A 124 12.70 10.21 18.24
N ALA A 125 12.95 11.36 18.85
CA ALA A 125 11.92 12.20 19.45
C ALA A 125 10.93 12.79 18.43
N ALA A 126 11.26 12.80 17.14
CA ALA A 126 10.38 13.29 16.08
C ALA A 126 9.37 12.24 15.60
N MET A 127 9.46 10.97 16.08
CA MET A 127 8.53 9.91 15.68
C MET A 127 7.06 10.34 15.86
N SER A 128 6.28 10.24 14.78
CA SER A 128 4.89 10.71 14.73
C SER A 128 3.98 9.70 14.03
N GLY A 129 2.67 9.84 14.27
CA GLY A 129 1.63 9.00 13.70
C GLY A 129 1.63 7.55 14.16
N GLU A 130 0.89 6.71 13.43
CA GLU A 130 0.64 5.32 13.81
C GLU A 130 0.75 4.37 12.63
N MET A 131 1.10 3.12 12.93
CA MET A 131 1.28 2.05 11.94
C MET A 131 0.65 0.76 12.48
N TYR A 132 -0.18 0.09 11.69
CA TYR A 132 -0.85 -1.15 12.06
C TYR A 132 -0.63 -2.21 10.99
N PRO A 133 0.03 -3.32 11.32
CA PRO A 133 0.24 -4.39 10.39
C PRO A 133 -0.94 -5.38 10.37
N VAL A 134 -1.21 -5.94 9.19
CA VAL A 134 -2.35 -6.82 8.86
C VAL A 134 -1.84 -8.02 8.04
N GLY A 135 -2.56 -9.13 8.11
CA GLY A 135 -2.27 -10.36 7.39
C GLY A 135 -1.25 -11.22 8.11
N SER A 136 -0.33 -11.81 7.33
CA SER A 136 0.68 -12.72 7.86
C SER A 136 1.89 -11.98 8.43
N ARG A 137 2.53 -12.59 9.42
CA ARG A 137 3.79 -12.14 10.03
C ARG A 137 4.76 -13.30 10.19
N GLY A 138 6.05 -12.99 10.18
CA GLY A 138 7.04 -13.91 10.75
C GLY A 138 6.75 -14.16 12.24
N ALA A 139 7.08 -15.35 12.74
CA ALA A 139 6.77 -15.71 14.12
C ALA A 139 7.45 -14.82 15.17
N SER A 140 6.71 -14.57 16.26
CA SER A 140 7.26 -14.17 17.56
C SER A 140 6.92 -15.16 18.67
N ASP A 141 6.13 -16.19 18.38
CA ASP A 141 5.63 -17.13 19.37
C ASP A 141 6.59 -18.33 19.45
N ALA A 142 6.86 -18.80 20.66
CA ALA A 142 7.79 -19.91 20.88
C ALA A 142 7.37 -21.14 20.07
N GLY A 143 8.32 -21.71 19.32
CA GLY A 143 8.10 -22.89 18.49
C GLY A 143 7.36 -22.63 17.17
N LYS A 144 6.93 -21.40 16.87
CA LYS A 144 6.27 -21.04 15.61
C LYS A 144 7.25 -20.40 14.61
N SER A 145 6.92 -20.51 13.33
CA SER A 145 7.64 -19.95 12.19
C SER A 145 6.90 -18.78 11.55
N GLY A 146 5.57 -18.75 11.67
CA GLY A 146 4.73 -17.65 11.21
C GLY A 146 3.35 -17.63 11.85
N GLY A 147 2.59 -16.57 11.59
CA GLY A 147 1.17 -16.55 11.89
C GLY A 147 0.48 -15.25 11.52
N ALA A 148 -0.71 -15.00 12.07
CA ALA A 148 -1.44 -13.74 11.87
C ALA A 148 -0.98 -12.64 12.86
N TYR A 149 -1.16 -11.37 12.48
CA TYR A 149 -1.00 -10.25 13.42
C TYR A 149 -2.08 -10.25 14.51
N VAL A 150 -1.65 -10.05 15.74
CA VAL A 150 -2.51 -10.16 16.94
C VAL A 150 -3.50 -9.00 17.06
N LEU A 151 -4.64 -9.29 17.68
CA LEU A 151 -5.64 -8.27 18.03
C LEU A 151 -5.08 -7.29 19.07
N ASN A 152 -5.47 -6.02 18.98
CA ASN A 152 -5.15 -5.06 20.04
C ASN A 152 -5.98 -5.31 21.32
N ILE A 153 -5.61 -4.61 22.39
CA ILE A 153 -6.23 -4.76 23.72
C ILE A 153 -7.74 -4.46 23.69
N ARG A 154 -8.17 -3.43 22.95
CA ARG A 154 -9.58 -3.06 22.83
C ARG A 154 -10.36 -4.17 22.11
N THR A 155 -9.95 -4.53 20.90
CA THR A 155 -10.66 -5.53 20.09
C THR A 155 -10.70 -6.88 20.79
N ARG A 156 -9.56 -7.37 21.29
CA ARG A 156 -9.53 -8.68 21.94
C ARG A 156 -10.43 -8.71 23.18
N SER A 157 -10.63 -7.60 23.87
CA SER A 157 -11.43 -7.58 25.11
C SER A 157 -12.94 -7.55 24.89
N HIS A 158 -13.42 -7.34 23.66
CA HIS A 158 -14.85 -7.17 23.36
C HIS A 158 -15.31 -8.16 22.28
N PRO A 159 -16.15 -9.16 22.60
CA PRO A 159 -16.64 -10.15 21.63
C PRO A 159 -17.22 -9.55 20.35
N GLN A 160 -17.97 -8.44 20.47
CA GLN A 160 -18.56 -7.77 19.31
C GLN A 160 -17.51 -7.19 18.36
N LEU A 161 -16.40 -6.65 18.87
CA LEU A 161 -15.32 -6.14 18.03
C LEU A 161 -14.54 -7.27 17.36
N ILE A 162 -14.41 -8.42 18.03
CA ILE A 162 -13.85 -9.64 17.44
C ILE A 162 -14.75 -10.11 16.29
N LYS A 163 -16.07 -10.19 16.50
CA LYS A 163 -17.02 -10.57 15.45
C LYS A 163 -16.91 -9.65 14.23
N GLN A 164 -16.87 -8.34 14.43
CA GLN A 164 -16.68 -7.37 13.35
C GLN A 164 -15.34 -7.57 12.61
N ASP A 165 -14.28 -7.96 13.31
CA ASP A 165 -12.98 -8.28 12.69
C ASP A 165 -13.06 -9.52 11.80
N ILE A 166 -13.75 -10.58 12.26
CA ILE A 166 -13.99 -11.80 11.49
C ILE A 166 -14.83 -11.48 10.25
N ASP A 167 -15.89 -10.69 10.39
CA ASP A 167 -16.76 -10.31 9.28
C ASP A 167 -15.99 -9.48 8.22
N ARG A 168 -15.09 -8.58 8.66
CA ARG A 168 -14.16 -7.91 7.73
C ARG A 168 -13.20 -8.90 7.07
N MET A 169 -12.66 -9.87 7.81
CA MET A 169 -11.71 -10.86 7.27
C MET A 169 -12.31 -11.67 6.11
N LYS A 170 -13.61 -11.99 6.16
CA LYS A 170 -14.31 -12.69 5.06
C LYS A 170 -14.31 -11.92 3.74
N ILE A 171 -14.26 -10.59 3.82
CA ILE A 171 -14.32 -9.68 2.67
C ILE A 171 -12.93 -9.31 2.16
N MET A 172 -11.87 -9.55 2.95
CA MET A 172 -10.50 -9.20 2.56
C MET A 172 -10.06 -9.79 1.21
N PRO A 173 -10.44 -11.02 0.79
CA PRO A 173 -10.10 -11.52 -0.53
C PRO A 173 -10.63 -10.66 -1.68
N ASP A 174 -11.82 -10.06 -1.55
CA ASP A 174 -12.38 -9.16 -2.57
C ASP A 174 -11.62 -7.83 -2.61
N VAL A 175 -11.19 -7.34 -1.44
CA VAL A 175 -10.33 -6.15 -1.33
C VAL A 175 -8.96 -6.43 -1.97
N ASP A 176 -8.36 -7.59 -1.71
CA ASP A 176 -7.12 -8.03 -2.36
C ASP A 176 -7.27 -8.11 -3.86
N LYS A 177 -8.34 -8.73 -4.36
CA LYS A 177 -8.61 -8.78 -5.79
C LYS A 177 -8.67 -7.38 -6.40
N PHE A 178 -9.41 -6.45 -5.78
CA PHE A 178 -9.50 -5.07 -6.26
C PHE A 178 -8.12 -4.39 -6.32
N ILE A 179 -7.30 -4.54 -5.28
CA ILE A 179 -5.96 -3.93 -5.25
C ILE A 179 -5.01 -4.59 -6.25
N SER A 180 -5.10 -5.90 -6.44
CA SER A 180 -4.36 -6.63 -7.46
C SER A 180 -4.76 -6.22 -8.87
N ASP A 181 -6.05 -6.02 -9.14
CA ASP A 181 -6.55 -5.49 -10.42
C ASP A 181 -5.98 -4.08 -10.68
N LEU A 182 -5.94 -3.23 -9.66
CA LEU A 182 -5.30 -1.90 -9.74
C LEU A 182 -3.79 -2.01 -10.02
N PHE A 183 -3.07 -2.87 -9.31
CA PHE A 183 -1.64 -3.06 -9.51
C PHE A 183 -1.36 -3.53 -10.95
N SER A 184 -2.09 -4.55 -11.41
CA SER A 184 -2.03 -5.08 -12.77
C SER A 184 -2.30 -4.01 -13.82
N TYR A 185 -3.34 -3.19 -13.62
CA TYR A 185 -3.68 -2.08 -14.51
C TYR A 185 -2.59 -1.02 -14.58
N LEU A 186 -1.99 -0.66 -13.43
CA LEU A 186 -1.02 0.43 -13.35
C LEU A 186 0.34 0.04 -13.94
N VAL A 187 0.81 -1.17 -13.64
CA VAL A 187 2.11 -1.72 -14.08
C VAL A 187 2.10 -3.25 -14.06
N LEU A 188 1.62 -3.86 -15.15
CA LEU A 188 1.45 -5.31 -15.27
C LEU A 188 2.73 -6.11 -15.01
N SER A 189 3.88 -5.63 -15.48
CA SER A 189 5.16 -6.35 -15.32
C SER A 189 5.57 -6.47 -13.85
N GLN A 190 5.42 -5.39 -13.08
CA GLN A 190 5.71 -5.39 -11.64
C GLN A 190 4.69 -6.24 -10.87
N PHE A 191 3.41 -6.16 -11.23
CA PHE A 191 2.37 -7.02 -10.66
C PHE A 191 2.68 -8.50 -10.85
N LYS A 192 3.03 -8.93 -12.08
CA LYS A 192 3.37 -10.33 -12.39
C LYS A 192 4.55 -10.84 -11.54
N ALA A 193 5.58 -10.02 -11.34
CA ALA A 193 6.73 -10.39 -10.51
C ALA A 193 6.33 -10.62 -9.05
N ASN A 194 5.52 -9.73 -8.47
CA ASN A 194 5.01 -9.90 -7.11
C ASN A 194 4.06 -11.11 -6.99
N LEU A 195 3.18 -11.29 -7.98
CA LEU A 195 2.25 -12.41 -8.05
C LEU A 195 2.99 -13.76 -8.08
N GLN A 196 4.03 -13.87 -8.91
CA GLN A 196 4.84 -15.09 -8.99
C GLN A 196 5.46 -15.44 -7.65
N LEU A 197 6.01 -14.46 -6.92
CA LEU A 197 6.52 -14.67 -5.56
C LEU A 197 5.43 -15.12 -4.60
N ALA A 198 4.28 -14.44 -4.61
CA ALA A 198 3.16 -14.76 -3.73
C ALA A 198 2.65 -16.20 -3.98
N GLN A 199 2.51 -16.61 -5.24
CA GLN A 199 2.14 -17.97 -5.64
C GLN A 199 3.21 -18.99 -5.25
N GLN A 200 4.49 -18.70 -5.53
CA GLN A 200 5.61 -19.58 -5.19
C GLN A 200 5.64 -19.91 -3.70
N TYR A 201 5.35 -18.94 -2.83
CA TYR A 201 5.37 -19.13 -1.38
C TYR A 201 3.99 -19.41 -0.77
N GLY A 202 2.92 -19.35 -1.56
CA GLY A 202 1.54 -19.60 -1.11
C GLY A 202 1.07 -18.58 -0.08
N VAL A 203 1.43 -17.31 -0.25
CA VAL A 203 1.18 -16.23 0.72
C VAL A 203 0.13 -15.24 0.21
N SER A 204 -0.72 -14.80 1.12
CA SER A 204 -1.63 -13.68 0.91
C SER A 204 -1.89 -12.95 2.22
N TRP A 205 -1.87 -11.62 2.18
CA TRP A 205 -2.24 -10.79 3.32
C TRP A 205 -3.74 -10.88 3.65
N ALA A 206 -4.56 -11.27 2.67
CA ALA A 206 -6.01 -11.41 2.77
C ALA A 206 -6.47 -12.85 3.04
N SER A 207 -5.55 -13.79 3.29
CA SER A 207 -5.88 -15.17 3.65
C SER A 207 -6.05 -15.32 5.16
N ALA A 208 -7.05 -16.13 5.56
CA ALA A 208 -7.19 -16.56 6.95
C ALA A 208 -6.16 -17.64 7.33
N LYS A 209 -5.52 -18.26 6.34
CA LYS A 209 -4.50 -19.30 6.52
C LYS A 209 -3.12 -18.73 6.20
N PHE A 210 -2.12 -19.12 6.98
CA PHE A 210 -0.74 -18.67 6.76
C PHE A 210 -0.15 -19.26 5.47
N PHE A 211 -0.43 -20.54 5.25
CA PHE A 211 -0.17 -21.22 3.98
C PHE A 211 -1.49 -21.35 3.24
N ASN A 212 -1.45 -21.08 1.93
CA ASN A 212 -2.55 -21.07 0.97
C ASN A 212 -3.10 -19.67 0.75
N SER A 213 -2.80 -19.14 -0.43
CA SER A 213 -3.49 -17.98 -0.97
C SER A 213 -4.85 -18.44 -1.48
N VAL A 214 -5.92 -17.91 -0.90
CA VAL A 214 -7.30 -18.09 -1.38
C VAL A 214 -7.48 -17.38 -2.74
N SER A 215 -6.72 -16.30 -2.96
CA SER A 215 -6.74 -15.47 -4.15
C SER A 215 -5.60 -15.88 -5.07
N GLN A 216 -5.91 -16.39 -6.26
CA GLN A 216 -4.89 -16.62 -7.30
C GLN A 216 -4.25 -15.32 -7.79
N SER A 217 -4.77 -14.16 -7.40
CA SER A 217 -4.31 -12.82 -7.77
C SER A 217 -3.54 -12.07 -6.67
N SER A 218 -3.43 -12.61 -5.45
CA SER A 218 -2.76 -11.92 -4.34
C SER A 218 -1.30 -11.63 -4.65
N CYS A 219 -0.86 -10.38 -4.43
CA CYS A 219 0.48 -9.91 -4.76
C CYS A 219 1.30 -9.46 -3.54
N GLY A 220 0.86 -9.80 -2.32
CA GLY A 220 1.54 -9.47 -1.07
C GLY A 220 1.29 -10.49 0.04
N SER A 221 2.24 -10.66 0.94
CA SER A 221 2.12 -11.53 2.12
C SER A 221 1.55 -10.81 3.33
N ASN A 222 1.77 -9.51 3.40
CA ASN A 222 1.35 -8.67 4.51
C ASN A 222 0.97 -7.28 3.98
N LEU A 223 0.16 -6.60 4.79
CA LEU A 223 -0.27 -5.25 4.57
C LEU A 223 0.06 -4.43 5.80
N VAL A 224 0.42 -3.17 5.60
CA VAL A 224 0.54 -2.18 6.65
C VAL A 224 -0.43 -1.06 6.35
N ILE A 225 -1.13 -0.56 7.37
CA ILE A 225 -1.76 0.75 7.31
C ILE A 225 -0.99 1.75 8.17
N THR A 226 -0.95 2.99 7.73
CA THR A 226 -0.45 4.14 8.49
C THR A 226 -1.56 5.16 8.64
N ARG A 227 -1.52 5.91 9.74
CA ARG A 227 -2.45 7.01 9.96
C ARG A 227 -1.83 8.19 10.69
N ASP A 228 -2.56 9.29 10.67
CA ASP A 228 -2.24 10.56 11.32
C ASP A 228 -0.99 11.19 10.69
N GLU A 229 -0.14 11.81 11.50
CA GLU A 229 1.09 12.46 11.06
C GLU A 229 2.23 11.44 10.87
N PHE A 230 1.94 10.24 10.32
CA PHE A 230 2.94 9.18 10.20
C PHE A 230 4.13 9.63 9.35
N ALA A 231 5.32 9.45 9.91
CA ALA A 231 6.58 9.74 9.26
C ALA A 231 7.58 8.62 9.54
N ASN A 232 8.53 8.45 8.62
CA ASN A 232 9.67 7.56 8.80
C ASN A 232 10.93 8.18 8.22
N ALA A 233 12.10 7.68 8.63
CA ALA A 233 13.36 8.08 8.01
C ALA A 233 13.53 7.47 6.61
N SER A 234 14.38 8.07 5.79
CA SER A 234 14.78 7.54 4.49
C SER A 234 15.36 6.13 4.60
N HIS A 235 14.80 5.19 3.82
CA HIS A 235 15.26 3.81 3.77
C HIS A 235 14.82 3.13 2.46
N PRO A 236 15.51 2.06 2.04
CA PRO A 236 14.93 1.04 1.18
C PRO A 236 14.18 0.01 2.04
N ASP A 237 13.16 -0.59 1.45
CA ASP A 237 12.47 -1.76 2.00
C ASP A 237 13.22 -3.03 1.59
N LEU A 238 13.60 -3.84 2.59
CA LEU A 238 14.29 -5.12 2.38
C LEU A 238 13.29 -6.27 2.20
N ASP A 239 12.25 -6.03 1.40
CA ASP A 239 11.24 -7.03 1.07
C ASP A 239 11.69 -7.96 -0.06
N GLU A 240 11.04 -9.11 -0.17
CA GLU A 240 11.34 -10.06 -1.25
C GLU A 240 10.79 -9.55 -2.58
N SER A 241 9.62 -8.92 -2.55
CA SER A 241 9.07 -8.22 -3.71
C SER A 241 9.88 -6.96 -4.04
N GLY A 242 10.17 -6.76 -5.33
CA GLY A 242 10.84 -5.55 -5.81
C GLY A 242 9.95 -4.32 -5.87
N CYS A 243 8.64 -4.46 -5.68
CA CYS A 243 7.69 -3.35 -5.62
C CYS A 243 6.65 -3.55 -4.52
N ALA A 244 6.11 -2.44 -4.05
CA ALA A 244 4.94 -2.38 -3.18
C ALA A 244 3.84 -1.57 -3.85
N ILE A 245 2.58 -1.85 -3.49
CA ILE A 245 1.43 -1.03 -3.84
C ILE A 245 0.80 -0.46 -2.56
N GLY A 246 0.41 0.81 -2.61
CA GLY A 246 -0.19 1.52 -1.49
C GLY A 246 -1.34 2.41 -1.93
N LEU A 247 -2.34 2.50 -1.06
CA LEU A 247 -3.49 3.39 -1.19
C LEU A 247 -3.34 4.52 -0.18
N PHE A 248 -3.51 5.76 -0.63
CA PHE A 248 -3.31 6.95 0.18
C PHE A 248 -4.50 7.87 0.03
N CYS A 249 -5.05 8.36 1.14
CA CYS A 249 -6.14 9.33 1.09
C CYS A 249 -6.31 10.07 2.42
N LEU A 250 -7.06 11.17 2.35
CA LEU A 250 -7.55 11.85 3.54
C LEU A 250 -8.84 11.17 4.00
N MET A 251 -9.00 10.92 5.29
CA MET A 251 -10.17 10.22 5.84
C MET A 251 -10.68 10.87 7.13
N GLU A 252 -11.98 10.76 7.36
CA GLU A 252 -12.59 10.99 8.68
C GLU A 252 -12.06 9.94 9.65
N ARG A 253 -11.56 10.39 10.81
CA ARG A 253 -10.87 9.52 11.77
C ARG A 253 -11.79 8.42 12.34
N ASP A 254 -13.01 8.77 12.71
CA ASP A 254 -13.88 7.82 13.42
C ASP A 254 -14.62 6.88 12.47
N SER A 255 -15.13 7.42 11.36
CA SER A 255 -15.93 6.66 10.39
C SER A 255 -15.08 5.89 9.37
N GLY A 256 -13.85 6.37 9.12
CA GLY A 256 -13.04 5.90 8.00
C GLY A 256 -13.64 6.25 6.64
N LYS A 257 -14.50 7.26 6.55
CA LYS A 257 -14.98 7.75 5.24
C LYS A 257 -13.89 8.57 4.56
N VAL A 258 -13.71 8.35 3.26
CA VAL A 258 -12.76 9.12 2.46
C VAL A 258 -13.25 10.55 2.30
N ILE A 259 -12.34 11.50 2.50
CA ILE A 259 -12.59 12.92 2.28
C ILE A 259 -11.98 13.28 0.93
N TYR A 260 -12.78 13.93 0.09
CA TYR A 260 -12.36 14.52 -1.18
C TYR A 260 -12.33 16.03 -1.01
N PRO A 261 -11.16 16.64 -0.74
CA PRO A 261 -11.06 18.09 -0.59
C PRO A 261 -11.56 18.79 -1.85
N GLN A 262 -12.49 19.73 -1.67
CA GLN A 262 -12.95 20.62 -2.73
C GLN A 262 -12.22 21.95 -2.64
N GLU A 263 -11.88 22.53 -3.79
CA GLU A 263 -11.39 23.90 -3.86
C GLU A 263 -12.55 24.87 -3.59
N THR A 264 -12.79 25.18 -2.32
CA THR A 264 -13.81 26.16 -1.91
C THR A 264 -13.16 27.44 -1.43
N LYS A 265 -13.91 28.56 -1.48
CA LYS A 265 -13.42 29.87 -0.99
C LYS A 265 -13.18 29.91 0.52
N ASN A 266 -13.84 29.04 1.27
CA ASN A 266 -13.71 28.98 2.72
C ASN A 266 -12.71 27.87 3.09
N PRO A 267 -11.71 28.15 3.95
CA PRO A 267 -10.82 27.11 4.42
C PRO A 267 -11.60 26.06 5.21
N ALA A 268 -11.26 24.79 5.01
CA ALA A 268 -11.80 23.71 5.82
C ALA A 268 -11.51 23.97 7.31
N PRO A 269 -12.36 23.50 8.24
CA PRO A 269 -12.13 23.70 9.66
C PRO A 269 -10.80 23.09 10.13
N TYR A 270 -10.35 22.03 9.44
CA TYR A 270 -9.06 21.41 9.63
C TYR A 270 -8.44 20.96 8.31
N HIS A 271 -7.12 20.95 8.23
CA HIS A 271 -6.36 20.41 7.09
C HIS A 271 -5.02 19.81 7.53
N ILE A 272 -4.38 19.03 6.65
CA ILE A 272 -3.06 18.46 6.90
C ILE A 272 -2.04 19.00 5.91
N GLU A 273 -1.00 19.64 6.44
CA GLU A 273 0.14 20.18 5.67
C GLU A 273 1.36 19.27 5.79
N GLY A 274 2.22 19.31 4.77
CA GLY A 274 3.52 18.62 4.81
C GLY A 274 3.46 17.11 4.59
N ALA A 275 2.32 16.52 4.25
CA ALA A 275 2.20 15.08 4.04
C ALA A 275 2.65 14.65 2.64
N TYR A 276 3.89 14.19 2.53
CA TYR A 276 4.50 13.77 1.28
C TYR A 276 5.15 12.39 1.40
N PHE A 277 5.13 11.65 0.29
CA PHE A 277 5.99 10.48 0.07
C PHE A 277 7.14 10.88 -0.85
N HIS A 278 8.36 10.78 -0.35
CA HIS A 278 9.59 11.17 -1.05
C HIS A 278 10.26 9.96 -1.70
N LEU A 279 10.76 10.16 -2.91
CA LEU A 279 11.67 9.26 -3.63
C LEU A 279 13.04 9.96 -3.66
N ASP A 280 13.84 9.72 -2.62
CA ASP A 280 14.97 10.58 -2.23
C ASP A 280 16.06 10.64 -3.31
N ASN A 281 16.35 9.51 -3.94
CA ASN A 281 17.34 9.42 -5.02
C ASN A 281 16.88 10.13 -6.30
N TYR A 282 15.59 10.46 -6.41
CA TYR A 282 14.99 11.01 -7.63
C TYR A 282 14.46 12.42 -7.45
N ASN A 283 14.74 13.07 -6.30
CA ASN A 283 14.36 14.44 -6.00
C ASN A 283 12.88 14.71 -6.37
N THR A 284 12.02 13.77 -5.98
CA THR A 284 10.60 13.76 -6.32
C THR A 284 9.81 13.45 -5.06
N LYS A 285 8.74 14.21 -4.85
CA LYS A 285 7.77 13.98 -3.77
C LYS A 285 6.36 13.87 -4.31
N ILE A 286 5.54 13.10 -3.63
CA ILE A 286 4.15 12.84 -3.97
C ILE A 286 3.28 13.35 -2.83
N ARG A 287 2.33 14.25 -3.12
CA ARG A 287 1.46 14.84 -2.10
C ARG A 287 0.35 13.87 -1.70
N LEU A 288 0.31 13.48 -0.42
CA LEU A 288 -0.60 12.45 0.10
C LEU A 288 -1.94 13.02 0.58
N SER A 289 -1.96 14.18 1.23
CA SER A 289 -3.13 14.74 1.94
C SER A 289 -4.17 15.49 1.10
N HIS A 290 -4.16 15.34 -0.22
CA HIS A 290 -5.08 16.07 -1.12
C HIS A 290 -6.12 15.14 -1.75
N HIS A 291 -5.84 14.61 -2.93
CA HIS A 291 -6.69 13.61 -3.57
C HIS A 291 -6.23 12.19 -3.27
N PRO A 292 -7.16 11.22 -3.21
CA PRO A 292 -6.81 9.81 -3.09
C PRO A 292 -5.87 9.35 -4.20
N LYS A 293 -4.89 8.53 -3.84
CA LYS A 293 -3.84 8.05 -4.74
C LYS A 293 -3.61 6.57 -4.56
N ILE A 294 -3.31 5.92 -5.68
CA ILE A 294 -2.62 4.64 -5.69
C ILE A 294 -1.19 4.89 -6.11
N ILE A 295 -0.25 4.39 -5.31
CA ILE A 295 1.17 4.47 -5.60
C ILE A 295 1.71 3.05 -5.65
N VAL A 296 2.32 2.68 -6.77
CA VAL A 296 3.20 1.52 -6.87
C VAL A 296 4.62 2.05 -6.89
N TRP A 297 5.52 1.55 -6.06
CA TRP A 297 6.92 1.99 -6.06
C TRP A 297 7.88 0.83 -5.92
N ASN A 298 9.09 1.04 -6.44
CA ASN A 298 10.21 0.14 -6.27
C ASN A 298 10.74 0.23 -4.84
N THR A 299 10.59 -0.84 -4.08
CA THR A 299 10.95 -0.93 -2.65
C THR A 299 12.44 -0.75 -2.40
N LYS A 300 13.29 -0.99 -3.41
CA LYS A 300 14.74 -0.82 -3.31
C LYS A 300 15.19 0.64 -3.45
N THR A 301 14.29 1.54 -3.83
CA THR A 301 14.56 2.98 -3.88
C THR A 301 14.51 3.57 -2.48
N TYR A 302 15.45 4.45 -2.13
CA TYR A 302 15.38 5.21 -0.89
C TYR A 302 14.14 6.11 -0.90
N HIS A 303 13.28 5.91 0.08
CA HIS A 303 12.04 6.64 0.21
C HIS A 303 11.70 6.91 1.67
N HIS A 304 10.82 7.87 1.89
CA HIS A 304 10.24 8.14 3.20
C HIS A 304 8.92 8.91 3.12
N SER A 305 8.18 8.92 4.23
CA SER A 305 7.04 9.81 4.48
C SER A 305 7.50 10.96 5.37
N SER A 306 7.26 12.18 4.92
CA SER A 306 7.65 13.40 5.64
C SER A 306 6.79 13.66 6.87
N HIS A 307 7.32 14.44 7.81
CA HIS A 307 6.51 14.99 8.90
C HIS A 307 5.41 15.89 8.33
N SER A 308 4.19 15.65 8.81
CA SER A 308 3.02 16.46 8.51
C SER A 308 2.45 17.07 9.78
N GLN A 309 1.63 18.09 9.63
CA GLN A 309 0.97 18.78 10.74
C GLN A 309 -0.51 18.94 10.45
N THR A 310 -1.32 18.60 11.45
CA THR A 310 -2.77 18.86 11.45
C THR A 310 -3.01 20.26 11.97
N LEU A 311 -3.64 21.11 11.17
CA LEU A 311 -3.88 22.51 11.47
C LEU A 311 -5.39 22.79 11.50
N ASP A 312 -5.81 23.76 12.31
CA ASP A 312 -7.15 24.35 12.23
C ASP A 312 -7.22 25.46 11.17
N SER A 313 -8.42 26.03 10.97
CA SER A 313 -8.65 27.11 10.00
C SER A 313 -7.84 28.39 10.27
N SER A 314 -7.25 28.56 11.46
CA SER A 314 -6.37 29.67 11.81
C SER A 314 -4.89 29.38 11.55
N GLY A 315 -4.55 28.17 11.08
CA GLY A 315 -3.19 27.70 10.88
C GLY A 315 -2.51 27.23 12.17
N LYS A 316 -3.26 27.05 13.27
CA LYS A 316 -2.71 26.57 14.53
C LYS A 316 -2.70 25.05 14.55
N ARG A 317 -1.59 24.47 15.04
CA ARG A 317 -1.47 23.02 15.20
C ARG A 317 -2.46 22.49 16.23
N VAL A 318 -3.17 21.44 15.85
CA VAL A 318 -4.06 20.65 16.70
C VAL A 318 -3.65 19.19 16.65
N SER A 319 -4.10 18.38 17.60
CA SER A 319 -3.88 16.93 17.51
C SER A 319 -4.78 16.31 16.43
N PRO A 320 -4.33 15.25 15.73
CA PRO A 320 -5.16 14.52 14.76
C PRO A 320 -6.50 14.03 15.35
N GLN A 321 -6.54 13.74 16.65
CA GLN A 321 -7.76 13.32 17.36
C GLN A 321 -8.78 14.45 17.46
N GLN A 322 -8.35 15.70 17.65
CA GLN A 322 -9.24 16.86 17.75
C GLN A 322 -9.85 17.25 16.41
N ALA A 323 -9.10 17.06 15.32
CA ALA A 323 -9.55 17.42 13.97
C ALA A 323 -10.56 16.42 13.34
N ASN A 324 -10.73 15.24 13.94
CA ASN A 324 -11.44 14.10 13.34
C ASN A 324 -10.96 13.80 11.89
N LEU A 325 -9.68 14.05 11.63
CA LEU A 325 -9.07 13.97 10.31
C LEU A 325 -7.80 13.13 10.39
N THR A 326 -7.54 12.30 9.38
CA THR A 326 -6.33 11.48 9.34
C THR A 326 -5.84 11.26 7.92
N ASN A 327 -4.53 11.26 7.71
CA ASN A 327 -3.94 10.77 6.46
C ASN A 327 -3.83 9.25 6.55
N PHE A 328 -4.61 8.54 5.75
CA PHE A 328 -4.46 7.11 5.59
C PHE A 328 -3.40 6.80 4.54
N GLY A 329 -2.52 5.87 4.87
CA GLY A 329 -1.65 5.21 3.90
C GLY A 329 -1.74 3.70 4.07
N SER A 330 -1.49 2.96 3.00
CA SER A 330 -1.27 1.52 3.06
C SER A 330 -0.04 1.11 2.25
N SER A 331 0.51 -0.06 2.57
CA SER A 331 1.59 -0.68 1.81
C SER A 331 1.41 -2.20 1.80
N ILE A 332 1.44 -2.78 0.61
CA ILE A 332 1.30 -4.21 0.36
C ILE A 332 2.54 -4.69 -0.39
N GLN A 333 3.17 -5.72 0.17
CA GLN A 333 4.42 -6.29 -0.33
C GLN A 333 4.55 -7.76 0.07
N VAL A 334 5.51 -8.45 -0.54
CA VAL A 334 5.94 -9.80 -0.12
C VAL A 334 7.13 -9.66 0.82
N SER A 335 6.89 -9.86 2.11
CA SER A 335 7.92 -9.72 3.14
C SER A 335 8.99 -10.78 3.03
N LYS A 336 10.24 -10.31 3.01
CA LYS A 336 11.43 -11.16 3.08
C LYS A 336 11.43 -12.06 4.31
N THR A 337 11.00 -11.55 5.46
CA THR A 337 10.98 -12.32 6.70
C THR A 337 10.03 -13.51 6.60
N ILE A 338 8.85 -13.32 5.99
CA ILE A 338 7.88 -14.41 5.80
C ILE A 338 8.44 -15.44 4.82
N VAL A 339 8.99 -14.99 3.70
CA VAL A 339 9.61 -15.85 2.69
C VAL A 339 10.75 -16.67 3.28
N ASP A 340 11.66 -16.05 4.03
CA ASP A 340 12.80 -16.75 4.63
C ASP A 340 12.34 -17.81 5.66
N ARG A 341 11.25 -17.56 6.40
CA ARG A 341 10.66 -18.56 7.30
C ARG A 341 10.06 -19.74 6.52
N ILE A 342 9.36 -19.47 5.42
CA ILE A 342 8.80 -20.51 4.56
C ILE A 342 9.92 -21.34 3.90
N ARG A 343 10.98 -20.68 3.42
CA ARG A 343 12.18 -21.37 2.89
C ARG A 343 12.80 -22.28 3.95
N GLY A 344 12.95 -21.80 5.18
CA GLY A 344 13.45 -22.59 6.30
C GLY A 344 12.59 -23.84 6.53
N MET A 345 11.27 -23.69 6.60
CA MET A 345 10.35 -24.81 6.74
C MET A 345 10.42 -25.80 5.57
N ARG A 346 10.51 -25.32 4.32
CA ARG A 346 10.59 -26.18 3.13
C ARG A 346 11.87 -27.00 3.08
N LYS A 347 13.00 -26.51 3.61
CA LYS A 347 14.23 -27.31 3.74
C LYS A 347 14.06 -28.50 4.68
N GLU A 348 13.17 -28.40 5.67
CA GLU A 348 12.86 -29.52 6.55
C GLU A 348 11.96 -30.56 5.87
N LYS A 349 11.21 -30.18 4.81
CA LYS A 349 10.30 -31.07 4.06
C LYS A 349 11.03 -32.25 3.42
N ASP A 350 12.25 -32.06 2.92
CA ASP A 350 12.99 -33.07 2.13
C ASP A 350 13.19 -34.41 2.87
N ASN A 351 13.03 -34.42 4.20
CA ASN A 351 13.14 -35.60 5.05
C ASN A 351 11.79 -36.10 5.62
N MET A 352 10.66 -35.61 5.10
CA MET A 352 9.31 -35.89 5.61
C MET A 352 8.41 -36.47 4.51
N SER A 353 7.53 -37.40 4.89
CA SER A 353 6.38 -37.74 4.03
C SER A 353 5.40 -36.55 3.97
N ASP A 354 4.51 -36.54 2.97
CA ASP A 354 3.53 -35.45 2.84
C ASP A 354 2.59 -35.35 4.06
N GLU A 355 2.20 -36.46 4.68
CA GLU A 355 1.39 -36.47 5.90
C GLU A 355 2.13 -35.83 7.09
N VAL A 356 3.40 -36.18 7.29
CA VAL A 356 4.26 -35.61 8.33
C VAL A 356 4.50 -34.12 8.06
N TRP A 357 4.61 -33.74 6.79
CA TRP A 357 4.76 -32.34 6.38
C TRP A 357 3.51 -31.51 6.68
N GLU A 358 2.30 -32.03 6.44
CA GLU A 358 1.06 -31.33 6.77
C GLU A 358 0.92 -31.11 8.28
N ASP A 359 1.19 -32.13 9.10
CA ASP A 359 1.21 -32.01 10.56
C ASP A 359 2.29 -31.02 11.02
N PHE A 360 3.50 -31.09 10.44
CA PHE A 360 4.58 -30.15 10.73
C PHE A 360 4.17 -28.70 10.45
N LYS A 361 3.55 -28.43 9.29
CA LYS A 361 3.05 -27.08 8.96
C LYS A 361 2.06 -26.59 10.02
N GLN A 362 1.05 -27.40 10.35
CA GLN A 362 0.02 -27.04 11.33
C GLN A 362 0.62 -26.71 12.70
N ARG A 363 1.62 -27.48 13.14
CA ARG A 363 2.33 -27.21 14.41
C ARG A 363 3.17 -25.94 14.35
N ARG A 364 3.71 -25.57 13.19
CA ARG A 364 4.68 -24.47 13.04
C ARG A 364 4.07 -23.12 12.69
N VAL A 365 2.80 -23.03 12.33
CA VAL A 365 2.13 -21.75 12.08
C VAL A 365 0.93 -21.55 12.99
N ASN A 366 0.50 -20.29 13.12
CA ASN A 366 -0.79 -19.92 13.71
C ASN A 366 -1.62 -19.22 12.64
N ASN A 367 -2.73 -19.82 12.23
CA ASN A 367 -3.69 -19.20 11.33
C ASN A 367 -4.46 -18.08 12.04
N TYR A 368 -5.22 -17.32 11.26
CA TYR A 368 -6.12 -16.30 11.81
C TYR A 368 -7.10 -16.91 12.83
N SER A 369 -7.69 -18.06 12.50
CA SER A 369 -8.62 -18.79 13.39
C SER A 369 -8.00 -19.12 14.74
N ASP A 370 -6.73 -19.51 14.78
CA ASP A 370 -6.06 -19.92 16.02
C ASP A 370 -5.93 -18.76 17.01
N GLU A 371 -5.64 -17.55 16.51
CA GLU A 371 -5.61 -16.33 17.31
C GLU A 371 -7.00 -16.00 17.87
N ILE A 372 -8.05 -16.14 17.06
CA ILE A 372 -9.43 -15.88 17.48
C ILE A 372 -9.89 -16.91 18.51
N GLU A 373 -9.73 -18.21 18.24
CA GLU A 373 -10.14 -19.29 19.15
C GLU A 373 -9.44 -19.20 20.50
N LYS A 374 -8.13 -18.94 20.51
CA LYS A 374 -7.36 -18.69 21.74
C LYS A 374 -8.00 -17.56 22.54
N ARG A 375 -8.50 -16.52 21.87
CA ARG A 375 -9.13 -15.40 22.55
C ARG A 375 -10.53 -15.73 23.05
N LEU A 376 -11.34 -16.48 22.30
CA LEU A 376 -12.67 -16.93 22.73
C LEU A 376 -12.58 -17.82 23.97
N LYS A 377 -11.64 -18.77 24.00
CA LYS A 377 -11.37 -19.62 25.18
C LYS A 377 -11.08 -18.78 26.44
N LEU A 378 -10.30 -17.71 26.29
CA LEU A 378 -9.98 -16.82 27.40
C LEU A 378 -11.18 -15.99 27.85
N LEU A 379 -11.99 -15.46 26.93
CA LEU A 379 -13.22 -14.72 27.26
C LEU A 379 -14.25 -15.61 27.94
N LYS A 380 -14.40 -16.87 27.49
CA LYS A 380 -15.27 -17.88 28.10
C LYS A 380 -14.84 -18.18 29.53
N LYS A 381 -13.55 -18.41 29.77
CA LYS A 381 -13.00 -18.59 31.14
C LYS A 381 -13.27 -17.37 32.04
N GLN A 382 -13.31 -16.17 31.46
CA GLN A 382 -13.61 -14.92 32.16
C GLN A 382 -15.11 -14.63 32.31
N GLN A 383 -16.00 -15.52 31.81
CA GLN A 383 -17.45 -15.30 31.77
C GLN A 383 -17.86 -14.00 31.03
N LYS A 384 -17.07 -13.62 30.03
CA LYS A 384 -17.28 -12.41 29.19
C LYS A 384 -17.75 -12.74 27.77
N LEU A 385 -18.10 -14.00 27.51
CA LEU A 385 -18.53 -14.46 26.20
C LEU A 385 -19.95 -14.97 26.28
N ASP A 386 -20.84 -14.27 25.58
CA ASP A 386 -22.21 -14.71 25.37
C ASP A 386 -22.22 -15.96 24.45
N PRO A 387 -22.96 -17.03 24.78
CA PRO A 387 -22.99 -18.26 24.00
C PRO A 387 -23.48 -18.08 22.55
N LEU A 388 -24.45 -17.20 22.31
CA LEU A 388 -24.96 -16.93 20.96
C LEU A 388 -23.91 -16.20 20.13
N ILE A 389 -23.18 -15.26 20.74
CA ILE A 389 -22.06 -14.58 20.08
C ILE A 389 -20.93 -15.58 19.77
N GLU A 390 -20.61 -16.49 20.69
CA GLU A 390 -19.64 -17.58 20.48
C GLU A 390 -20.02 -18.43 19.25
N GLU A 391 -21.27 -18.90 19.20
CA GLU A 391 -21.78 -19.73 18.11
C GLU A 391 -21.68 -19.01 16.75
N GLN A 392 -22.11 -17.74 16.67
CA GLN A 392 -22.02 -16.94 15.45
C GLN A 392 -20.58 -16.75 14.98
N MET A 393 -19.63 -16.56 15.89
CA MET A 393 -18.21 -16.43 15.55
C MET A 393 -17.62 -17.76 15.08
N MET A 394 -17.96 -18.88 15.75
CA MET A 394 -17.47 -20.20 15.34
C MET A 394 -18.02 -20.63 13.98
N ALA A 395 -19.29 -20.34 13.67
CA ALA A 395 -19.85 -20.52 12.34
C ALA A 395 -19.11 -19.68 11.29
N SER A 396 -18.79 -18.44 11.63
CA SER A 396 -18.05 -17.52 10.77
C SER A 396 -16.60 -17.97 10.51
N LEU A 397 -15.89 -18.47 11.53
CA LEU A 397 -14.55 -19.03 11.38
C LEU A 397 -14.57 -20.31 10.54
N SER A 398 -15.59 -21.15 10.72
CA SER A 398 -15.76 -22.37 9.92
C SER A 398 -15.94 -22.04 8.43
N SER A 399 -16.67 -20.97 8.09
CA SER A 399 -16.77 -20.50 6.70
C SER A 399 -15.44 -19.98 6.14
N LEU A 400 -14.61 -19.33 6.97
CA LEU A 400 -13.28 -18.86 6.56
C LEU A 400 -12.31 -20.02 6.27
N GLY A 401 -12.46 -21.14 6.96
CA GLY A 401 -11.65 -22.34 6.74
C GLY A 401 -12.00 -23.09 5.45
N ARG A 402 -13.18 -22.87 4.89
CA ARG A 402 -13.64 -23.45 3.61
C ARG A 402 -13.29 -22.59 2.39
N LEU A 403 -13.00 -21.31 2.62
CA LEU A 403 -12.31 -20.43 1.69
C LEU A 403 -10.81 -20.78 1.70
#